data_AF-A0A812SUR4-F1
#
_entry.id   AF-A0A812SUR4-F1
#
_cell.length_a   1.000
_cell.length_b   1.000
_cell.length_c   1.000
_cell.angle_alpha   90.00
_cell.angle_beta   90.00
_cell.angle_gamma   90.00
#
_symmetry.space_group_name_H-M   'P 1'
#
loop_
_entity.id
_entity.type
_entity.pdbx_description
1 polymer ?
#
loop_
_entity_poly.entity_id
_entity_poly.type
_entity_poly.pdbx_seq_one_letter_code
_entity_poly.pdbx_strand_id
1 'polypeptide(L)'
;MGCHPSARRGLGGDGAGGILCMAGAETKATVRAVASAHGLALTEVSTVAEAMLNIGRGRWMAIVAALGTRREDMLFDRGTESSLILAAKRLDPPPLVAVFSWTACDKQNIASRCRRAGADAVICSAEGLVDLLVAPAPRVLCLAGEETTSTVKSVARKYNFTVVKVSTNEETLDHVRNRGPWGAVIAALGTRPGVDLIFDGAADRSTLISVVKKLKPSPTMIVFSHTACKHGVMSQACMDAGADAVLCTAEDLEKLVAAIEASRASFLLDTSGPDGPLPPEPTPPEMDAEEPIASPFPIYRTISEYPIVVTRIEQNRELERKLGSSHPAIKELKSWLRDIEDMLNSLPRPLTVTSLTSPLPPVRFVHISDTHHHHKNVYLPPGEVLLHTGDLVGNYGDRDIFKHLADFVDWLFKISSRFKLIVVIAGNHDTLLDEQRYPRDAAKAKKPFLESLPGNVVYLENTLVEYQGLKIWGSPTVSCREETLGKRYLSNAFERRRSERQQIWSKIPEGLDVLMTHVPPHQIRSSECGCELLLNRLEQLREPPQFHCFGHDHDYFGVTAKGKTIFINGALEEVRRMDPARAAQLCGWVFDLPRRDTDVLMRSMASSD
;
A
#
# COMPACT_ATOMS: atom_id res chain seq x y z
N MET A 1 8.80 27.97 -56.23
CA MET A 1 7.71 28.95 -56.01
C MET A 1 6.42 28.16 -55.83
N GLY A 2 5.56 28.35 -54.84
CA GLY A 2 5.62 29.19 -53.66
C GLY A 2 4.82 28.50 -52.54
N CYS A 3 5.13 28.90 -51.31
CA CYS A 3 4.40 28.56 -50.11
C CYS A 3 2.95 29.06 -50.19
N HIS A 4 2.01 28.29 -49.66
CA HIS A 4 0.82 28.84 -49.02
C HIS A 4 0.63 28.19 -47.63
N PRO A 5 0.16 28.96 -46.64
CA PRO A 5 0.39 28.69 -45.23
C PRO A 5 -0.74 27.87 -44.61
N SER A 6 -0.40 26.87 -43.82
CA SER A 6 -1.35 26.22 -42.91
C SER A 6 -1.73 27.19 -41.79
N ALA A 7 -3.04 27.39 -41.65
CA ALA A 7 -3.64 28.28 -40.69
C ALA A 7 -3.21 27.94 -39.26
N ARG A 8 -2.64 28.93 -38.56
CA ARG A 8 -2.55 28.96 -37.10
C ARG A 8 -3.97 28.91 -36.53
N ARG A 9 -4.40 27.76 -36.01
CA ARG A 9 -5.49 27.71 -35.03
C ARG A 9 -4.93 28.21 -33.70
N GLY A 10 -5.38 29.40 -33.30
CA GLY A 10 -5.17 29.90 -31.95
C GLY A 10 -5.81 28.95 -30.94
N LEU A 11 -5.01 28.47 -29.99
CA LEU A 11 -5.50 27.89 -28.75
C LEU A 11 -5.83 29.05 -27.81
N GLY A 12 -7.02 29.62 -27.97
CA GLY A 12 -7.63 30.55 -27.03
C GLY A 12 -9.06 30.09 -26.79
N GLY A 13 -9.33 29.54 -25.60
CA GLY A 13 -10.66 29.09 -25.18
C GLY A 13 -10.65 27.99 -24.11
N ASP A 14 -10.74 28.41 -22.84
CA ASP A 14 -11.41 27.79 -21.69
C ASP A 14 -11.06 26.38 -21.15
N GLY A 15 -9.99 25.72 -21.59
CA GLY A 15 -9.60 24.40 -21.05
C GLY A 15 -8.28 24.31 -20.27
N ALA A 16 -7.30 25.17 -20.53
CA ALA A 16 -5.92 25.00 -20.05
C ALA A 16 -5.61 25.97 -18.90
N GLY A 17 -5.20 25.44 -17.74
CA GLY A 17 -4.84 26.25 -16.57
C GLY A 17 -3.60 27.13 -16.83
N GLY A 18 -3.63 28.38 -16.38
CA GLY A 18 -2.54 29.35 -16.56
C GLY A 18 -1.52 29.37 -15.40
N ILE A 19 -0.45 30.15 -15.55
CA ILE A 19 0.51 30.47 -14.49
C ILE A 19 0.11 31.80 -13.84
N LEU A 20 -0.03 31.82 -12.51
CA LEU A 20 -0.08 33.07 -11.74
C LEU A 20 1.31 33.36 -11.17
N CYS A 21 1.91 34.49 -11.52
CA CYS A 21 3.24 34.88 -11.04
C CYS A 21 3.18 36.11 -10.14
N MET A 22 3.48 35.92 -8.84
CA MET A 22 3.63 36.99 -7.86
C MET A 22 5.11 37.18 -7.51
N ALA A 23 5.80 38.06 -8.22
CA ALA A 23 7.24 38.27 -8.01
C ALA A 23 7.72 39.66 -8.45
N GLY A 24 9.00 39.95 -8.16
CA GLY A 24 9.72 41.12 -8.68
C GLY A 24 9.99 41.03 -10.19
N ALA A 25 10.50 42.13 -10.77
CA ALA A 25 10.68 42.28 -12.22
C ALA A 25 11.57 41.19 -12.86
N GLU A 26 12.67 40.81 -12.20
CA GLU A 26 13.60 39.79 -12.72
C GLU A 26 12.94 38.41 -12.81
N THR A 27 12.33 37.95 -11.71
CA THR A 27 11.60 36.67 -11.69
C THR A 27 10.46 36.66 -12.69
N LYS A 28 9.70 37.77 -12.81
CA LYS A 28 8.65 37.92 -13.83
C LYS A 28 9.21 37.78 -15.24
N ALA A 29 10.35 38.40 -15.54
CA ALA A 29 11.01 38.27 -16.83
C ALA A 29 11.39 36.80 -17.13
N THR A 30 11.94 36.08 -16.16
CA THR A 30 12.24 34.65 -16.30
C THR A 30 10.98 33.81 -16.54
N VAL A 31 9.93 34.01 -15.73
CA VAL A 31 8.67 33.27 -15.87
C VAL A 31 7.99 33.58 -17.21
N ARG A 32 8.03 34.84 -17.67
CA ARG A 32 7.51 35.25 -18.97
C ARG A 32 8.27 34.61 -20.13
N ALA A 33 9.59 34.55 -20.05
CA ALA A 33 10.40 33.89 -21.06
C ALA A 33 10.06 32.40 -21.17
N VAL A 34 9.96 31.69 -20.02
CA VAL A 34 9.57 30.27 -19.98
C VAL A 34 8.14 30.07 -20.49
N ALA A 35 7.18 30.86 -20.02
CA ALA A 35 5.78 30.74 -20.44
C ALA A 35 5.63 30.98 -21.95
N SER A 36 6.30 32.00 -22.50
CA SER A 36 6.29 32.30 -23.93
C SER A 36 6.96 31.20 -24.77
N ALA A 37 8.05 30.61 -24.29
CA ALA A 37 8.75 29.54 -25.01
C ALA A 37 7.91 28.25 -25.11
N HIS A 38 6.97 28.04 -24.18
CA HIS A 38 6.18 26.81 -24.08
C HIS A 38 4.67 27.00 -24.26
N GLY A 39 4.23 28.17 -24.73
CA GLY A 39 2.83 28.43 -25.05
C GLY A 39 1.89 28.45 -23.84
N LEU A 40 2.41 28.79 -22.65
CA LEU A 40 1.65 28.82 -21.41
C LEU A 40 1.05 30.21 -21.17
N ALA A 41 -0.22 30.28 -20.75
CA ALA A 41 -0.85 31.54 -20.34
C ALA A 41 -0.24 32.03 -19.02
N LEU A 42 0.09 33.32 -18.94
CA LEU A 42 0.74 33.93 -17.76
C LEU A 42 -0.05 35.15 -17.30
N THR A 43 -0.38 35.19 -16.01
CA THR A 43 -0.92 36.35 -15.31
C THR A 43 0.11 36.82 -14.28
N GLU A 44 0.56 38.06 -14.40
CA GLU A 44 1.56 38.65 -13.50
C GLU A 44 0.91 39.62 -12.52
N VAL A 45 1.22 39.47 -11.24
CA VAL A 45 0.72 40.32 -10.16
C VAL A 45 1.88 40.77 -9.28
N SER A 46 1.72 41.86 -8.55
CA SER A 46 2.82 42.45 -7.77
C SER A 46 2.58 42.42 -6.27
N THR A 47 1.35 42.14 -5.83
CA THR A 47 1.00 42.11 -4.41
C THR A 47 0.24 40.84 -4.05
N VAL A 48 0.28 40.44 -2.77
CA VAL A 48 -0.51 39.31 -2.25
C VAL A 48 -2.00 39.57 -2.46
N ALA A 49 -2.46 40.82 -2.27
CA ALA A 49 -3.87 41.18 -2.47
C ALA A 49 -4.33 40.96 -3.92
N GLU A 50 -3.53 41.38 -4.92
CA GLU A 50 -3.82 41.11 -6.33
C GLU A 50 -3.79 39.62 -6.65
N ALA A 51 -2.82 38.89 -6.10
CA ALA A 51 -2.71 37.46 -6.30
C ALA A 51 -3.94 36.71 -5.74
N MET A 52 -4.40 37.08 -4.55
CA MET A 52 -5.59 36.53 -3.92
C MET A 52 -6.87 36.81 -4.72
N LEU A 53 -7.01 37.99 -5.33
CA LEU A 53 -8.13 38.29 -6.23
C LEU A 53 -8.15 37.41 -7.48
N ASN A 54 -6.96 37.04 -7.99
CA ASN A 54 -6.83 36.21 -9.18
C ASN A 54 -7.00 34.72 -8.87
N ILE A 55 -6.54 34.25 -7.71
CA ILE A 55 -6.68 32.85 -7.26
C ILE A 55 -8.13 32.36 -7.36
N GLY A 56 -9.10 33.17 -6.93
CA GLY A 56 -10.53 32.80 -6.95
C GLY A 56 -11.24 32.97 -8.29
N ARG A 57 -10.58 33.55 -9.31
CA ARG A 57 -11.19 33.91 -10.61
C ARG A 57 -10.68 33.10 -11.79
N GLY A 58 -9.65 32.29 -11.60
CA GLY A 58 -9.00 31.55 -12.68
C GLY A 58 -8.76 30.09 -12.33
N ARG A 59 -8.56 29.27 -13.37
CA ARG A 59 -7.99 27.93 -13.24
C ARG A 59 -6.47 28.03 -13.42
N TRP A 60 -5.73 27.63 -12.39
CA TRP A 60 -4.28 27.75 -12.36
C TRP A 60 -3.66 26.36 -12.50
N MET A 61 -2.68 26.24 -13.39
CA MET A 61 -1.80 25.09 -13.44
C MET A 61 -0.68 25.23 -12.41
N ALA A 62 -0.12 26.43 -12.29
CA ALA A 62 0.93 26.73 -11.34
C ALA A 62 0.81 28.16 -10.79
N ILE A 63 1.27 28.34 -9.57
CA ILE A 63 1.46 29.63 -8.91
C ILE A 63 2.95 29.75 -8.59
N VAL A 64 3.60 30.73 -9.18
CA VAL A 64 5.01 31.02 -8.97
C VAL A 64 5.12 32.27 -8.11
N ALA A 65 5.71 32.17 -6.93
CA ALA A 65 5.86 33.29 -6.02
C ALA A 65 7.31 33.50 -5.60
N ALA A 66 7.75 34.76 -5.49
CA ALA A 66 9.00 35.09 -4.82
C ALA A 66 8.75 35.39 -3.33
N LEU A 67 9.82 35.43 -2.51
CA LEU A 67 9.69 35.72 -1.07
C LEU A 67 9.14 37.12 -0.77
N GLY A 68 9.29 38.05 -1.71
CA GLY A 68 9.01 39.48 -1.50
C GLY A 68 10.02 40.14 -0.57
N THR A 69 10.11 41.47 -0.67
CA THR A 69 10.95 42.30 0.23
C THR A 69 10.17 43.46 0.82
N ARG A 70 8.96 43.72 0.31
CA ARG A 70 8.05 44.76 0.78
C ARG A 70 6.86 44.11 1.46
N ARG A 71 6.20 44.85 2.35
CA ARG A 71 5.11 44.29 3.18
C ARG A 71 3.95 43.76 2.34
N GLU A 72 3.67 44.41 1.21
CA GLU A 72 2.58 44.11 0.28
C GLU A 72 2.84 42.93 -0.68
N ASP A 73 4.11 42.53 -0.85
CA ASP A 73 4.53 41.44 -1.74
C ASP A 73 5.23 40.29 -1.02
N MET A 74 5.31 40.35 0.31
CA MET A 74 5.90 39.32 1.15
C MET A 74 5.08 38.04 1.09
N LEU A 75 5.71 36.94 0.69
CA LEU A 75 5.07 35.63 0.61
C LEU A 75 4.51 35.18 1.97
N PHE A 76 5.24 35.47 3.04
CA PHE A 76 4.86 35.16 4.41
C PHE A 76 4.23 36.37 5.09
N ASP A 77 2.94 36.57 4.85
CA ASP A 77 2.15 37.71 5.33
C ASP A 77 1.53 37.48 6.73
N ARG A 78 1.60 36.25 7.26
CA ARG A 78 1.11 35.87 8.60
C ARG A 78 2.20 35.20 9.44
N GLY A 79 3.29 35.91 9.70
CA GLY A 79 4.41 35.37 10.46
C GLY A 79 5.10 34.24 9.68
N THR A 80 4.94 32.98 10.09
CA THR A 80 5.52 31.84 9.39
C THR A 80 4.65 31.25 8.28
N GLU A 81 3.39 31.70 8.16
CA GLU A 81 2.41 31.21 7.19
C GLU A 81 2.28 32.15 5.98
N SER A 82 1.75 31.61 4.88
CA SER A 82 1.47 32.33 3.64
C SER A 82 0.01 32.21 3.26
N SER A 83 -0.75 33.32 3.28
CA SER A 83 -2.15 33.33 2.83
C SER A 83 -2.27 32.90 1.36
N LEU A 84 -1.28 33.26 0.53
CA LEU A 84 -1.23 32.89 -0.88
C LEU A 84 -1.14 31.37 -1.05
N ILE A 85 -0.18 30.72 -0.39
CA ILE A 85 0.02 29.28 -0.50
C ILE A 85 -1.19 28.54 0.09
N LEU A 86 -1.72 28.99 1.23
CA LEU A 86 -2.91 28.40 1.84
C LEU A 86 -4.13 28.51 0.93
N ALA A 87 -4.35 29.65 0.27
CA ALA A 87 -5.46 29.83 -0.66
C ALA A 87 -5.30 28.98 -1.92
N ALA A 88 -4.08 28.92 -2.47
CA ALA A 88 -3.74 28.04 -3.58
C ALA A 88 -4.06 26.57 -3.25
N LYS A 89 -3.61 26.09 -2.09
CA LYS A 89 -3.82 24.70 -1.66
C LYS A 89 -5.26 24.34 -1.31
N ARG A 90 -6.16 25.31 -1.22
CA ARG A 90 -7.60 25.11 -1.04
C ARG A 90 -8.37 25.03 -2.36
N LEU A 91 -7.74 25.35 -3.50
CA LEU A 91 -8.34 25.13 -4.81
C LEU A 91 -8.44 23.63 -5.11
N ASP A 92 -9.40 23.26 -5.96
CA ASP A 92 -9.60 21.88 -6.39
C ASP A 92 -9.68 21.79 -7.94
N PRO A 93 -8.70 21.13 -8.60
CA PRO A 93 -7.47 20.59 -8.01
C PRO A 93 -6.52 21.73 -7.57
N PRO A 94 -5.70 21.51 -6.53
CA PRO A 94 -4.75 22.51 -6.09
C PRO A 94 -3.63 22.70 -7.16
N PRO A 95 -3.31 23.94 -7.57
CA PRO A 95 -2.20 24.18 -8.48
C PRO A 95 -0.87 23.83 -7.83
N LEU A 96 0.13 23.63 -8.69
CA LEU A 96 1.52 23.56 -8.25
C LEU A 96 1.97 24.93 -7.73
N VAL A 97 2.55 24.99 -6.54
CA VAL A 97 3.03 26.21 -5.90
C VAL A 97 4.56 26.18 -5.84
N ALA A 98 5.20 27.02 -6.64
CA ALA A 98 6.64 27.14 -6.74
C ALA A 98 7.12 28.43 -6.07
N VAL A 99 8.09 28.33 -5.16
CA VAL A 99 8.80 29.51 -4.64
C VAL A 99 10.05 29.75 -5.48
N PHE A 100 10.06 30.82 -6.28
CA PHE A 100 11.22 31.22 -7.06
C PHE A 100 12.07 32.20 -6.24
N SER A 101 13.16 31.72 -5.64
CA SER A 101 14.04 32.54 -4.79
C SER A 101 15.44 31.96 -4.65
N TRP A 102 16.44 32.76 -5.06
CA TRP A 102 17.86 32.49 -4.80
C TRP A 102 18.16 32.31 -3.32
N THR A 103 17.66 33.22 -2.48
CA THR A 103 17.87 33.17 -1.02
C THR A 103 17.26 31.92 -0.38
N ALA A 104 16.09 31.48 -0.86
CA ALA A 104 15.48 30.26 -0.36
C ALA A 104 16.25 29.00 -0.79
N CYS A 105 16.80 28.98 -2.02
CA CYS A 105 17.65 27.89 -2.49
C CYS A 105 19.01 27.83 -1.76
N ASP A 106 19.57 28.98 -1.39
CA ASP A 106 20.85 29.06 -0.66
C ASP A 106 20.70 28.71 0.83
N LYS A 107 19.58 29.08 1.47
CA LYS A 107 19.39 28.94 2.92
C LYS A 107 18.36 27.87 3.27
N GLN A 108 18.84 26.74 3.79
CA GLN A 108 18.02 25.57 4.13
C GLN A 108 16.84 25.88 5.07
N ASN A 109 17.04 26.72 6.08
CA ASN A 109 15.97 27.11 7.00
C ASN A 109 14.82 27.87 6.31
N ILE A 110 15.13 28.62 5.25
CA ILE A 110 14.14 29.34 4.43
C ILE A 110 13.43 28.38 3.49
N ALA A 111 14.16 27.49 2.79
CA ALA A 111 13.54 26.44 1.97
C ALA A 111 12.57 25.56 2.77
N SER A 112 13.00 25.10 3.96
CA SER A 112 12.15 24.32 4.86
C SER A 112 10.90 25.10 5.30
N ARG A 113 11.02 26.42 5.52
CA ARG A 113 9.87 27.27 5.85
C ARG A 113 8.88 27.35 4.68
N CYS A 114 9.35 27.53 3.45
CA CYS A 114 8.50 27.52 2.25
C CYS A 114 7.73 26.21 2.10
N ARG A 115 8.41 25.08 2.27
CA ARG A 115 7.78 23.75 2.16
C ARG A 115 6.78 23.49 3.28
N ARG A 116 7.09 23.89 4.53
CA ARG A 116 6.13 23.81 5.65
C ARG A 116 4.87 24.64 5.42
N ALA A 117 4.99 25.76 4.72
CA ALA A 117 3.83 26.58 4.35
C ALA A 117 3.03 26.00 3.18
N GLY A 118 3.51 24.92 2.54
CA GLY A 118 2.80 24.20 1.48
C GLY A 118 3.33 24.42 0.06
N ALA A 119 4.53 24.99 -0.12
CA ALA A 119 5.16 25.07 -1.44
C ALA A 119 5.60 23.68 -1.92
N ASP A 120 5.28 23.33 -3.17
CA ASP A 120 5.67 22.07 -3.80
C ASP A 120 7.13 22.08 -4.25
N ALA A 121 7.66 23.26 -4.57
CA ALA A 121 9.03 23.44 -5.02
C ALA A 121 9.63 24.77 -4.54
N VAL A 122 10.95 24.78 -4.38
CA VAL A 122 11.76 25.98 -4.17
C VAL A 122 12.85 25.96 -5.24
N ILE A 123 12.83 26.94 -6.14
CA ILE A 123 13.67 26.99 -7.34
C ILE A 123 14.33 28.36 -7.48
N CYS A 124 15.43 28.45 -8.22
CA CYS A 124 16.14 29.72 -8.43
C CYS A 124 16.67 29.92 -9.85
N SER A 125 16.28 29.07 -10.81
CA SER A 125 16.75 29.17 -12.20
C SER A 125 15.61 28.95 -13.21
N ALA A 126 15.85 29.39 -14.44
CA ALA A 126 14.92 29.20 -15.55
C ALA A 126 14.75 27.70 -15.88
N GLU A 127 15.83 26.93 -15.81
CA GLU A 127 15.84 25.47 -16.01
C GLU A 127 14.98 24.78 -14.95
N GLY A 128 15.14 25.12 -13.67
CA GLY A 128 14.30 24.58 -12.60
C GLY A 128 12.82 24.96 -12.74
N LEU A 129 12.53 26.09 -13.38
CA LEU A 129 11.16 26.51 -13.71
C LEU A 129 10.59 25.72 -14.91
N VAL A 130 11.39 25.49 -15.95
CA VAL A 130 11.04 24.64 -17.10
C VAL A 130 10.79 23.20 -16.65
N ASP A 131 11.68 22.64 -15.84
CA ASP A 131 11.54 21.29 -15.25
C ASP A 131 10.23 21.14 -14.49
N LEU A 132 9.76 22.21 -13.85
CA LEU A 132 8.57 22.21 -13.02
C LEU A 132 7.26 22.45 -13.81
N LEU A 133 7.30 23.30 -14.83
CA LEU A 133 6.12 23.76 -15.58
C LEU A 133 5.91 23.05 -16.91
N VAL A 134 6.95 22.47 -17.50
CA VAL A 134 6.98 22.03 -18.91
C VAL A 134 7.31 20.55 -19.01
N ALA A 135 8.16 20.02 -18.13
CA ALA A 135 8.53 18.62 -18.09
C ALA A 135 7.93 17.92 -16.86
N PRO A 136 6.63 17.52 -16.88
CA PRO A 136 6.03 16.77 -15.79
C PRO A 136 6.55 15.31 -15.74
N ALA A 137 7.60 14.99 -16.48
CA ALA A 137 8.31 13.73 -16.45
C ALA A 137 8.75 13.44 -15.00
N PRO A 138 8.24 12.36 -14.38
CA PRO A 138 8.69 11.93 -13.06
C PRO A 138 10.21 11.84 -13.02
N ARG A 139 10.83 12.59 -12.09
CA ARG A 139 12.28 12.54 -11.90
C ARG A 139 12.62 11.33 -11.05
N VAL A 140 13.55 10.52 -11.55
CA VAL A 140 14.12 9.37 -10.86
C VAL A 140 15.51 9.76 -10.40
N LEU A 141 15.72 9.83 -9.09
CA LEU A 141 17.07 9.92 -8.54
C LEU A 141 17.65 8.51 -8.46
N CYS A 142 18.80 8.27 -9.07
CA CYS A 142 19.42 6.95 -9.17
C CYS A 142 20.80 6.95 -8.50
N LEU A 143 20.87 6.38 -7.29
CA LEU A 143 22.12 6.08 -6.59
C LEU A 143 22.55 4.65 -6.96
N ALA A 144 23.27 4.49 -8.07
CA ALA A 144 23.71 3.17 -8.51
C ALA A 144 24.92 3.22 -9.43
N GLY A 145 25.54 2.04 -9.64
CA GLY A 145 26.60 1.84 -10.63
C GLY A 145 26.12 2.02 -12.07
N GLU A 146 27.05 1.99 -13.03
CA GLU A 146 26.76 2.28 -14.45
C GLU A 146 25.76 1.30 -15.06
N GLU A 147 25.86 0.01 -14.73
CA GLU A 147 24.97 -1.03 -15.21
C GLU A 147 23.52 -0.80 -14.76
N THR A 148 23.29 -0.68 -13.45
CA THR A 148 21.97 -0.37 -12.88
C THR A 148 21.43 0.96 -13.39
N THR A 149 22.27 1.99 -13.49
CA THR A 149 21.86 3.29 -14.04
C THR A 149 21.42 3.15 -15.50
N SER A 150 22.11 2.35 -16.29
CA SER A 150 21.77 2.09 -17.69
C SER A 150 20.43 1.37 -17.81
N THR A 151 20.18 0.37 -16.95
CA THR A 151 18.89 -0.32 -16.85
C THR A 151 17.76 0.65 -16.49
N VAL A 152 17.94 1.46 -15.45
CA VAL A 152 16.96 2.47 -15.02
C VAL A 152 16.70 3.49 -16.14
N LYS A 153 17.74 3.97 -16.82
CA LYS A 153 17.61 4.88 -17.98
C LYS A 153 16.85 4.24 -19.14
N SER A 154 17.06 2.96 -19.41
CA SER A 154 16.34 2.23 -20.46
C SER A 154 14.84 2.21 -20.18
N VAL A 155 14.45 1.83 -18.96
CA VAL A 155 13.04 1.82 -18.52
C VAL A 155 12.47 3.23 -18.51
N ALA A 156 13.19 4.19 -17.95
CA ALA A 156 12.76 5.59 -17.87
C ALA A 156 12.47 6.21 -19.24
N ARG A 157 13.25 5.91 -20.28
CA ARG A 157 12.99 6.40 -21.65
C ARG A 157 11.65 5.95 -22.20
N LYS A 158 11.23 4.72 -21.90
CA LYS A 158 9.94 4.15 -22.35
C LYS A 158 8.74 4.90 -21.78
N TYR A 159 8.89 5.46 -20.58
CA TYR A 159 7.84 6.20 -19.86
C TYR A 159 8.09 7.71 -19.82
N ASN A 160 9.05 8.21 -20.61
CA ASN A 160 9.43 9.63 -20.68
C ASN A 160 9.84 10.22 -19.31
N PHE A 161 10.58 9.46 -18.48
CA PHE A 161 11.09 9.89 -17.17
C PHE A 161 12.51 10.45 -17.29
N THR A 162 12.84 11.43 -16.43
CA THR A 162 14.20 11.98 -16.35
C THR A 162 14.99 11.30 -15.23
N VAL A 163 16.15 10.73 -15.55
CA VAL A 163 17.02 10.07 -14.57
C VAL A 163 18.18 10.97 -14.20
N VAL A 164 18.30 11.29 -12.91
CA VAL A 164 19.45 11.98 -12.31
C VAL A 164 20.33 10.93 -11.64
N LYS A 165 21.52 10.71 -12.19
CA LYS A 165 22.51 9.80 -11.60
C LYS A 165 23.30 10.53 -10.51
N VAL A 166 23.47 9.90 -9.37
CA VAL A 166 24.34 10.33 -8.28
C VAL A 166 25.24 9.16 -7.86
N SER A 167 26.42 9.47 -7.33
CA SER A 167 27.43 8.44 -7.03
C SER A 167 27.65 8.22 -5.54
N THR A 168 27.13 9.11 -4.68
CA THR A 168 27.32 9.03 -3.23
C THR A 168 26.02 9.23 -2.45
N ASN A 169 25.95 8.68 -1.24
CA ASN A 169 24.85 8.84 -0.29
C ASN A 169 24.68 10.30 0.13
N GLU A 170 25.78 11.02 0.35
CA GLU A 170 25.75 12.44 0.71
C GLU A 170 25.15 13.29 -0.41
N GLU A 171 25.60 13.07 -1.65
CA GLU A 171 25.03 13.71 -2.84
C GLU A 171 23.55 13.34 -3.03
N THR A 172 23.21 12.06 -2.81
CA THR A 172 21.81 11.61 -2.86
C THR A 172 20.96 12.33 -1.83
N LEU A 173 21.45 12.44 -0.59
CA LEU A 173 20.74 13.14 0.49
C LEU A 173 20.61 14.64 0.20
N ASP A 174 21.63 15.30 -0.37
CA ASP A 174 21.52 16.69 -0.84
C ASP A 174 20.41 16.81 -1.90
N HIS A 175 20.43 15.96 -2.91
CA HIS A 175 19.44 15.95 -3.98
C HIS A 175 18.01 15.72 -3.45
N VAL A 176 17.82 14.73 -2.59
CA VAL A 176 16.51 14.42 -1.97
C VAL A 176 16.02 15.60 -1.13
N ARG A 177 16.90 16.25 -0.36
CA ARG A 177 16.53 17.37 0.53
C ARG A 177 16.32 18.70 -0.20
N ASN A 178 17.08 18.93 -1.26
CA ASN A 178 17.25 20.28 -1.82
C ASN A 178 16.81 20.41 -3.28
N ARG A 179 16.79 19.32 -4.06
CA ARG A 179 16.67 19.38 -5.53
C ARG A 179 15.46 18.62 -6.12
N GLY A 180 14.47 18.26 -5.29
CA GLY A 180 13.20 17.67 -5.71
C GLY A 180 12.31 18.63 -6.53
N PRO A 181 11.11 18.20 -6.95
CA PRO A 181 10.42 16.98 -6.54
C PRO A 181 10.97 15.71 -7.21
N TRP A 182 10.81 14.56 -6.54
CA TRP A 182 11.21 13.24 -7.02
C TRP A 182 9.98 12.33 -7.11
N GLY A 183 9.79 11.67 -8.24
CA GLY A 183 8.75 10.65 -8.38
C GLY A 183 9.19 9.32 -7.76
N ALA A 184 10.46 8.95 -7.98
CA ALA A 184 11.07 7.78 -7.37
C ALA A 184 12.53 8.05 -6.99
N VAL A 185 12.99 7.34 -5.97
CA VAL A 185 14.41 7.24 -5.60
C VAL A 185 14.79 5.77 -5.72
N ILE A 186 15.74 5.47 -6.61
CA ILE A 186 16.25 4.12 -6.84
C ILE A 186 17.68 4.06 -6.32
N ALA A 187 17.93 3.16 -5.37
CA ALA A 187 19.26 2.96 -4.82
C ALA A 187 19.70 1.49 -4.96
N ALA A 188 20.93 1.25 -5.40
CA ALA A 188 21.55 -0.06 -5.34
C ALA A 188 22.20 -0.26 -3.96
N LEU A 189 22.21 -1.49 -3.43
CA LEU A 189 22.64 -1.76 -2.04
C LEU A 189 24.04 -1.26 -1.68
N GLY A 190 24.90 -1.04 -2.67
CA GLY A 190 26.28 -0.61 -2.47
C GLY A 190 27.07 -1.54 -1.56
N THR A 191 28.35 -1.24 -1.39
CA THR A 191 29.23 -2.01 -0.50
C THR A 191 30.18 -1.12 0.29
N ARG A 192 30.22 0.18 -0.02
CA ARG A 192 31.19 1.13 0.54
C ARG A 192 30.49 2.07 1.53
N PRO A 193 30.82 1.98 2.84
CA PRO A 193 30.29 2.89 3.85
C PRO A 193 30.52 4.35 3.47
N GLY A 194 29.52 5.21 3.65
CA GLY A 194 29.59 6.64 3.32
C GLY A 194 29.56 6.96 1.81
N VAL A 195 29.61 5.96 0.94
CA VAL A 195 29.57 6.16 -0.53
C VAL A 195 28.26 5.64 -1.09
N ASP A 196 28.05 4.33 -1.20
CA ASP A 196 26.86 3.76 -1.85
C ASP A 196 26.10 2.78 -0.94
N LEU A 197 26.62 2.51 0.25
CA LEU A 197 26.00 1.61 1.21
C LEU A 197 24.72 2.24 1.78
N ILE A 198 23.55 1.67 1.46
CA ILE A 198 22.26 2.25 1.86
C ILE A 198 21.99 2.05 3.36
N PHE A 199 22.50 0.97 3.96
CA PHE A 199 22.39 0.67 5.38
C PHE A 199 23.57 1.27 6.14
N ASP A 200 23.30 2.32 6.93
CA ASP A 200 24.31 3.09 7.66
C ASP A 200 24.30 2.84 9.18
N GLY A 201 23.50 1.88 9.64
CA GLY A 201 23.49 1.38 11.03
C GLY A 201 23.76 -0.14 11.13
N ALA A 202 23.86 -0.66 12.35
CA ALA A 202 23.83 -2.10 12.56
C ALA A 202 22.41 -2.63 12.28
N ALA A 203 22.28 -3.59 11.36
CA ALA A 203 21.05 -4.28 10.94
C ALA A 203 20.32 -3.72 9.70
N ASP A 204 19.20 -3.02 9.89
CA ASP A 204 18.11 -2.78 8.91
C ASP A 204 17.66 -1.31 8.86
N ARG A 205 18.51 -0.39 9.32
CA ARG A 205 18.24 1.06 9.26
C ARG A 205 18.97 1.70 8.10
N SER A 206 18.26 2.60 7.41
CA SER A 206 18.81 3.43 6.36
C SER A 206 18.38 4.88 6.55
N THR A 207 19.36 5.78 6.75
CA THR A 207 19.08 7.22 6.75
C THR A 207 18.51 7.68 5.42
N LEU A 208 18.99 7.15 4.29
CA LEU A 208 18.47 7.49 2.96
C LEU A 208 16.99 7.17 2.86
N ILE A 209 16.60 5.93 3.16
CA ILE A 209 15.19 5.50 3.10
C ILE A 209 14.35 6.35 4.06
N SER A 210 14.80 6.53 5.31
CA SER A 210 14.08 7.35 6.30
C SER A 210 13.85 8.79 5.82
N VAL A 211 14.85 9.43 5.21
CA VAL A 211 14.74 10.80 4.67
C VAL A 211 13.78 10.84 3.49
N VAL A 212 13.85 9.89 2.56
CA VAL A 212 12.92 9.79 1.42
C VAL A 212 11.48 9.64 1.91
N LYS A 213 11.22 8.74 2.86
CA LYS A 213 9.86 8.49 3.39
C LYS A 213 9.29 9.65 4.21
N LYS A 214 10.13 10.56 4.71
CA LYS A 214 9.71 11.79 5.42
C LYS A 214 9.31 12.93 4.47
N LEU A 215 9.64 12.87 3.18
CA LEU A 215 9.18 13.86 2.20
C LEU A 215 7.67 13.80 1.98
N LYS A 216 7.09 14.93 1.55
CA LYS A 216 5.67 15.07 1.22
C LYS A 216 5.49 15.79 -0.12
N PRO A 217 4.90 15.14 -1.15
CA PRO A 217 4.57 13.71 -1.19
C PRO A 217 5.83 12.83 -1.07
N SER A 218 5.69 11.64 -0.47
CA SER A 218 6.81 10.70 -0.35
C SER A 218 7.09 10.10 -1.73
N PRO A 219 8.33 10.19 -2.25
CA PRO A 219 8.73 9.44 -3.44
C PRO A 219 8.63 7.93 -3.19
N THR A 220 8.45 7.16 -4.26
CA THR A 220 8.62 5.70 -4.21
C THR A 220 10.09 5.36 -4.01
N MET A 221 10.42 4.63 -2.94
CA MET A 221 11.78 4.20 -2.61
C MET A 221 12.00 2.76 -3.09
N ILE A 222 12.86 2.58 -4.11
CA ILE A 222 13.15 1.27 -4.71
C ILE A 222 14.60 0.90 -4.41
N VAL A 223 14.80 -0.32 -3.90
CA VAL A 223 16.14 -0.91 -3.82
C VAL A 223 16.36 -1.81 -5.03
N PHE A 224 17.30 -1.44 -5.92
CA PHE A 224 17.62 -2.22 -7.11
C PHE A 224 18.87 -3.09 -6.85
N SER A 225 18.70 -4.38 -6.56
CA SER A 225 19.82 -5.28 -6.23
C SER A 225 19.54 -6.76 -6.53
N HIS A 226 20.39 -7.35 -7.38
CA HIS A 226 20.41 -8.80 -7.62
C HIS A 226 20.64 -9.62 -6.34
N THR A 227 21.50 -9.12 -5.45
CA THR A 227 21.77 -9.79 -4.18
C THR A 227 20.53 -9.75 -3.29
N ALA A 228 19.81 -8.63 -3.24
CA ALA A 228 18.60 -8.52 -2.44
C ALA A 228 17.49 -9.44 -2.95
N CYS A 229 17.25 -9.49 -4.27
CA CYS A 229 16.23 -10.36 -4.84
C CYS A 229 16.58 -11.86 -4.74
N LYS A 230 17.85 -12.23 -4.79
CA LYS A 230 18.27 -13.63 -4.60
C LYS A 230 18.20 -14.10 -3.14
N HIS A 231 18.23 -13.16 -2.20
CA HIS A 231 18.27 -13.47 -0.78
C HIS A 231 17.10 -12.76 -0.08
N GLY A 232 16.00 -13.48 0.14
CA GLY A 232 14.79 -12.94 0.80
C GLY A 232 15.09 -12.21 2.13
N VAL A 233 16.11 -12.66 2.85
CA VAL A 233 16.76 -12.00 4.01
C VAL A 233 17.06 -10.51 3.78
N MET A 234 17.75 -10.21 2.68
CA MET A 234 18.21 -8.88 2.34
C MET A 234 17.07 -8.07 1.72
N SER A 235 16.18 -8.72 0.95
CA SER A 235 14.93 -8.11 0.51
C SER A 235 14.12 -7.60 1.70
N GLN A 236 13.84 -8.47 2.68
CA GLN A 236 13.11 -8.12 3.89
C GLN A 236 13.80 -7.02 4.69
N ALA A 237 15.13 -7.02 4.79
CA ALA A 237 15.88 -5.93 5.44
C ALA A 237 15.60 -4.56 4.80
N CYS A 238 15.53 -4.52 3.47
CA CYS A 238 15.22 -3.29 2.75
C CYS A 238 13.79 -2.84 3.02
N MET A 239 12.85 -3.79 3.06
CA MET A 239 11.44 -3.51 3.35
C MET A 239 11.26 -3.02 4.79
N ASP A 240 11.87 -3.70 5.77
CA ASP A 240 11.90 -3.32 7.19
C ASP A 240 12.46 -1.90 7.40
N ALA A 241 13.46 -1.50 6.60
CA ALA A 241 13.98 -0.14 6.57
C ALA A 241 12.99 0.90 6.02
N GLY A 242 11.97 0.46 5.30
CA GLY A 242 10.92 1.28 4.69
C GLY A 242 11.01 1.44 3.18
N ALA A 243 11.76 0.58 2.47
CA ALA A 243 11.70 0.52 1.01
C ALA A 243 10.29 0.14 0.55
N ASP A 244 9.84 0.72 -0.57
CA ASP A 244 8.54 0.41 -1.17
C ASP A 244 8.62 -0.82 -2.09
N ALA A 245 9.80 -1.13 -2.64
CA ALA A 245 10.05 -2.34 -3.44
C ALA A 245 11.54 -2.72 -3.47
N VAL A 246 11.81 -4.01 -3.70
CA VAL A 246 13.16 -4.57 -3.94
C VAL A 246 13.15 -5.32 -5.27
N LEU A 247 13.91 -4.84 -6.25
CA LEU A 247 13.88 -5.34 -7.63
C LEU A 247 15.30 -5.64 -8.14
N CYS A 248 15.43 -6.49 -9.14
CA CYS A 248 16.75 -6.73 -9.76
C CYS A 248 16.75 -6.84 -11.27
N THR A 249 15.60 -6.80 -11.92
CA THR A 249 15.51 -6.88 -13.38
C THR A 249 14.89 -5.62 -13.97
N ALA A 250 15.20 -5.36 -15.24
CA ALA A 250 14.54 -4.31 -15.99
C ALA A 250 13.03 -4.58 -16.10
N GLU A 251 12.65 -5.85 -16.25
CA GLU A 251 11.26 -6.29 -16.37
C GLU A 251 10.46 -5.96 -15.10
N ASP A 252 10.98 -6.28 -13.91
CA ASP A 252 10.28 -5.99 -12.65
C ASP A 252 10.17 -4.48 -12.41
N LEU A 253 11.20 -3.72 -12.79
CA LEU A 253 11.16 -2.26 -12.72
C LEU A 253 10.14 -1.67 -13.71
N GLU A 254 10.03 -2.24 -14.92
CA GLU A 254 8.99 -1.87 -15.88
C GLU A 254 7.60 -2.19 -15.34
N LYS A 255 7.40 -3.36 -14.71
CA LYS A 255 6.13 -3.77 -14.09
C LYS A 255 5.71 -2.78 -13.00
N LEU A 256 6.62 -2.45 -12.09
CA LEU A 256 6.36 -1.49 -11.00
C LEU A 256 6.06 -0.08 -11.55
N VAL A 257 6.85 0.40 -12.51
CA VAL A 257 6.63 1.73 -13.12
C VAL A 257 5.28 1.77 -13.85
N ALA A 258 4.95 0.71 -14.60
CA ALA A 258 3.67 0.62 -15.29
C ALA A 258 2.49 0.61 -14.30
N ALA A 259 2.62 -0.10 -13.19
CA ALA A 259 1.63 -0.12 -12.10
C ALA A 259 1.45 1.27 -11.46
N ILE A 260 2.55 1.97 -11.15
CA ILE A 260 2.52 3.32 -10.58
C ILE A 260 1.84 4.30 -11.55
N GLU A 261 2.22 4.29 -12.83
CA GLU A 261 1.61 5.17 -13.84
C GLU A 261 0.14 4.86 -14.08
N ALA A 262 -0.23 3.57 -14.08
CA ALA A 262 -1.63 3.15 -14.14
C ALA A 262 -2.45 3.74 -12.99
N SER A 263 -1.88 3.70 -11.80
CA SER A 263 -2.50 4.24 -10.61
C SER A 263 -2.60 5.77 -10.65
N ARG A 264 -1.55 6.47 -11.11
CA ARG A 264 -1.56 7.94 -11.27
C ARG A 264 -2.55 8.43 -12.32
N ALA A 265 -2.64 7.76 -13.47
CA ALA A 265 -3.64 8.06 -14.48
C ALA A 265 -5.06 7.84 -13.94
N SER A 266 -5.22 6.86 -13.05
CA SER A 266 -6.47 6.63 -12.34
C SER A 266 -6.86 7.79 -11.42
N PHE A 267 -5.89 8.30 -10.66
CA PHE A 267 -6.05 9.43 -9.73
C PHE A 267 -6.34 10.77 -10.44
N LEU A 268 -5.67 11.04 -11.58
CA LEU A 268 -5.84 12.30 -12.33
C LEU A 268 -7.17 12.42 -13.09
N LEU A 269 -7.92 11.32 -13.20
CA LEU A 269 -9.22 11.24 -13.88
C LEU A 269 -10.38 10.99 -12.91
N ASP A 270 -10.11 10.89 -11.61
CA ASP A 270 -11.15 10.74 -10.59
C ASP A 270 -11.63 12.13 -10.13
N THR A 271 -12.80 12.55 -10.65
CA THR A 271 -13.44 13.82 -10.24
C THR A 271 -14.29 13.66 -8.98
N SER A 272 -14.21 12.52 -8.28
CA SER A 272 -14.87 12.35 -6.99
C SER A 272 -13.86 12.64 -5.86
N GLY A 273 -14.11 13.71 -5.11
CA GLY A 273 -13.32 14.04 -3.92
C GLY A 273 -13.41 12.93 -2.86
N PRO A 274 -12.62 13.02 -1.78
CA PRO A 274 -12.58 12.03 -0.70
C PRO A 274 -13.90 11.87 0.10
N ASP A 275 -14.96 12.59 -0.29
CA ASP A 275 -16.34 12.46 0.21
C ASP A 275 -17.28 11.73 -0.76
N GLY A 276 -16.74 10.99 -1.74
CA GLY A 276 -17.54 10.08 -2.55
C GLY A 276 -18.33 9.12 -1.65
N PRO A 277 -19.66 8.97 -1.83
CA PRO A 277 -20.47 8.15 -0.95
C PRO A 277 -19.88 6.74 -0.89
N LEU A 278 -19.64 6.25 0.33
CA LEU A 278 -19.40 4.83 0.57
C LEU A 278 -20.45 4.03 -0.22
N PRO A 279 -20.07 2.92 -0.86
CA PRO A 279 -21.05 2.04 -1.48
C PRO A 279 -22.16 1.77 -0.45
N PRO A 280 -23.44 1.83 -0.86
CA PRO A 280 -24.55 1.84 0.08
C PRO A 280 -24.42 0.65 1.03
N GLU A 281 -24.55 0.93 2.34
CA GLU A 281 -24.62 -0.12 3.34
C GLU A 281 -25.74 -1.10 2.93
N PRO A 282 -25.49 -2.42 2.94
CA PRO A 282 -26.58 -3.37 2.75
C PRO A 282 -27.58 -3.15 3.89
N THR A 283 -28.77 -2.70 3.52
CA THR A 283 -29.90 -2.55 4.43
C THR A 283 -30.12 -3.90 5.14
N PRO A 284 -30.26 -3.91 6.47
CA PRO A 284 -30.59 -5.14 7.18
C PRO A 284 -31.92 -5.67 6.63
N PRO A 285 -32.03 -6.98 6.32
CA PRO A 285 -33.29 -7.54 5.87
C PRO A 285 -34.32 -7.36 6.99
N GLU A 286 -35.44 -6.70 6.65
CA GLU A 286 -36.63 -6.69 7.49
C GLU A 286 -37.08 -8.14 7.68
N MET A 287 -37.12 -8.57 8.93
CA MET A 287 -37.61 -9.89 9.31
C MET A 287 -39.14 -9.88 9.22
N ASP A 288 -39.69 -10.49 8.19
CA ASP A 288 -41.05 -11.02 8.23
C ASP A 288 -41.16 -12.36 7.49
N ALA A 289 -41.77 -13.31 8.21
CA ALA A 289 -42.35 -14.61 7.86
C ALA A 289 -41.45 -15.71 7.24
N GLU A 290 -41.65 -16.91 7.79
CA GLU A 290 -40.93 -18.16 7.56
C GLU A 290 -40.95 -18.64 6.11
N GLU A 291 -39.81 -18.46 5.42
CA GLU A 291 -39.41 -19.25 4.25
C GLU A 291 -38.12 -20.03 4.56
N PRO A 292 -37.80 -21.14 3.84
CA PRO A 292 -36.63 -21.96 4.12
C PRO A 292 -35.36 -21.08 4.13
N ILE A 293 -34.52 -21.23 5.16
CA ILE A 293 -33.38 -20.33 5.44
C ILE A 293 -32.35 -20.39 4.30
N ALA A 294 -32.56 -19.58 3.27
CA ALA A 294 -31.57 -19.33 2.24
C ALA A 294 -30.35 -18.66 2.89
N SER A 295 -29.13 -19.08 2.50
CA SER A 295 -27.91 -18.43 2.98
C SER A 295 -27.99 -16.92 2.72
N PRO A 296 -27.74 -16.06 3.71
CA PRO A 296 -27.81 -14.60 3.54
C PRO A 296 -26.66 -14.05 2.68
N PHE A 297 -25.73 -14.91 2.22
CA PHE A 297 -24.55 -14.50 1.47
C PHE A 297 -24.59 -14.98 0.00
N PRO A 298 -24.03 -14.19 -0.94
CA PRO A 298 -24.00 -14.55 -2.36
C PRO A 298 -23.31 -15.89 -2.61
N ILE A 299 -23.90 -16.77 -3.40
CA ILE A 299 -23.22 -18.00 -3.82
C ILE A 299 -22.36 -17.68 -5.05
N TYR A 300 -21.05 -17.90 -4.95
CA TYR A 300 -20.13 -17.79 -6.10
C TYR A 300 -20.06 -19.15 -6.80
N ARG A 301 -20.84 -19.32 -7.87
CA ARG A 301 -20.97 -20.61 -8.58
C ARG A 301 -19.86 -20.83 -9.58
N THR A 302 -19.28 -19.74 -10.06
CA THR A 302 -18.17 -19.75 -11.02
C THR A 302 -16.99 -18.96 -10.49
N ILE A 303 -15.80 -19.23 -11.01
CA ILE A 303 -14.58 -18.46 -10.69
C ILE A 303 -14.76 -17.00 -11.08
N SER A 304 -15.44 -16.72 -12.19
CA SER A 304 -15.69 -15.37 -12.68
C SER A 304 -16.62 -14.55 -11.76
N GLU A 305 -17.38 -15.21 -10.89
CA GLU A 305 -18.21 -14.57 -9.85
C GLU A 305 -17.47 -14.41 -8.52
N TYR A 306 -16.30 -15.04 -8.37
CA TYR A 306 -15.58 -15.06 -7.11
C TYR A 306 -15.04 -13.66 -6.75
N PRO A 307 -15.16 -13.18 -5.49
CA PRO A 307 -15.02 -11.76 -5.16
C PRO A 307 -13.74 -11.08 -5.66
N ILE A 308 -12.59 -11.73 -5.49
CA ILE A 308 -11.30 -11.16 -5.91
C ILE A 308 -11.18 -11.09 -7.45
N VAL A 309 -11.79 -12.04 -8.16
CA VAL A 309 -11.79 -12.10 -9.62
C VAL A 309 -12.69 -10.98 -10.17
N VAL A 310 -13.92 -10.86 -9.66
CA VAL A 310 -14.88 -9.80 -10.06
C VAL A 310 -14.26 -8.42 -9.83
N THR A 311 -13.80 -8.18 -8.59
CA THR A 311 -13.19 -6.91 -8.19
C THR A 311 -12.03 -6.58 -9.13
N ARG A 312 -11.21 -7.58 -9.48
CA ARG A 312 -10.08 -7.35 -10.38
C ARG A 312 -10.48 -7.09 -11.83
N ILE A 313 -11.47 -7.80 -12.36
CA ILE A 313 -11.98 -7.58 -13.72
C ILE A 313 -12.48 -6.14 -13.87
N GLU A 314 -13.25 -5.64 -12.90
CA GLU A 314 -13.77 -4.27 -12.91
C GLU A 314 -12.65 -3.24 -12.87
N GLN A 315 -11.66 -3.43 -11.99
CA GLN A 315 -10.48 -2.57 -11.92
C GLN A 315 -9.67 -2.56 -13.22
N ASN A 316 -9.43 -3.74 -13.80
CA ASN A 316 -8.68 -3.86 -15.06
C ASN A 316 -9.41 -3.15 -16.21
N ARG A 317 -10.74 -3.28 -16.30
CA ARG A 317 -11.56 -2.56 -17.31
C ARG A 317 -11.45 -1.05 -17.14
N GLU A 318 -11.49 -0.58 -15.90
CA GLU A 318 -11.38 0.84 -15.61
C GLU A 318 -10.00 1.40 -15.99
N LEU A 319 -8.93 0.69 -15.63
CA LEU A 319 -7.57 1.07 -16.02
C LEU A 319 -7.38 1.01 -17.54
N GLU A 320 -7.95 0.00 -18.21
CA GLU A 320 -7.89 -0.16 -19.66
C GLU A 320 -8.60 1.01 -20.38
N ARG A 321 -9.70 1.54 -19.84
CA ARG A 321 -10.34 2.76 -20.36
C ARG A 321 -9.44 4.00 -20.22
N LYS A 322 -8.67 4.10 -19.14
CA LYS A 322 -7.83 5.28 -18.85
C LYS A 322 -6.50 5.26 -19.59
N LEU A 323 -5.86 4.10 -19.69
CA LEU A 323 -4.50 3.94 -20.23
C LEU A 323 -4.47 3.45 -21.68
N GLY A 324 -5.57 2.87 -22.14
CA GLY A 324 -5.64 2.13 -23.40
C GLY A 324 -5.23 0.65 -23.23
N SER A 325 -5.82 -0.20 -24.06
CA SER A 325 -5.67 -1.67 -24.03
C SER A 325 -4.25 -2.17 -24.32
N SER A 326 -3.41 -1.35 -24.96
CA SER A 326 -2.02 -1.66 -25.29
C SER A 326 -1.03 -1.28 -24.19
N HIS A 327 -1.46 -0.65 -23.09
CA HIS A 327 -0.55 -0.23 -22.03
C HIS A 327 0.08 -1.44 -21.31
N PRO A 328 1.41 -1.48 -21.09
CA PRO A 328 2.10 -2.62 -20.48
C PRO A 328 1.50 -3.08 -19.15
N ALA A 329 1.06 -2.15 -18.30
CA ALA A 329 0.40 -2.46 -17.03
C ALA A 329 -0.80 -3.39 -17.22
N ILE A 330 -1.65 -3.12 -18.22
CA ILE A 330 -2.87 -3.90 -18.46
C ILE A 330 -2.54 -5.36 -18.80
N LYS A 331 -1.44 -5.62 -19.52
CA LYS A 331 -0.98 -6.97 -19.84
C LYS A 331 -0.61 -7.75 -18.57
N GLU A 332 0.14 -7.11 -17.67
CA GLU A 332 0.58 -7.69 -16.39
C GLU A 332 -0.60 -7.99 -15.48
N LEU A 333 -1.55 -7.05 -15.33
CA LEU A 333 -2.74 -7.27 -14.51
C LEU A 333 -3.65 -8.36 -15.06
N LYS A 334 -3.71 -8.52 -16.39
CA LYS A 334 -4.38 -9.65 -17.03
C LYS A 334 -3.65 -10.97 -16.78
N SER A 335 -2.32 -10.97 -16.65
CA SER A 335 -1.56 -12.18 -16.30
C SER A 335 -1.80 -12.59 -14.86
N TRP A 336 -1.70 -11.64 -13.93
CA TRP A 336 -1.97 -11.89 -12.52
C TRP A 336 -3.38 -12.43 -12.29
N LEU A 337 -4.38 -11.89 -13.00
CA LEU A 337 -5.75 -12.41 -12.94
C LEU A 337 -5.84 -13.87 -13.39
N ARG A 338 -5.17 -14.24 -14.49
CA ARG A 338 -5.11 -15.64 -14.95
C ARG A 338 -4.45 -16.54 -13.91
N ASP A 339 -3.38 -16.10 -13.27
CA ASP A 339 -2.72 -16.90 -12.24
C ASP A 339 -3.66 -17.19 -11.05
N ILE A 340 -4.48 -16.21 -10.65
CA ILE A 340 -5.52 -16.39 -9.61
C ILE A 340 -6.61 -17.37 -10.07
N GLU A 341 -7.08 -17.25 -11.31
CA GLU A 341 -8.06 -18.17 -11.90
C GLU A 341 -7.51 -19.60 -11.97
N ASP A 342 -6.25 -19.78 -12.37
CA ASP A 342 -5.58 -21.08 -12.44
C ASP A 342 -5.42 -21.70 -11.04
N MET A 343 -5.05 -20.90 -10.03
CA MET A 343 -5.01 -21.36 -8.64
C MET A 343 -6.38 -21.87 -8.19
N LEU A 344 -7.45 -21.12 -8.44
CA LEU A 344 -8.82 -21.52 -8.09
C LEU A 344 -9.27 -22.78 -8.84
N ASN A 345 -8.96 -22.89 -10.13
CA ASN A 345 -9.24 -24.08 -10.95
C ASN A 345 -8.50 -25.33 -10.47
N SER A 346 -7.32 -25.17 -9.89
CA SER A 346 -6.50 -26.29 -9.41
C SER A 346 -6.99 -26.90 -8.10
N LEU A 347 -7.93 -26.25 -7.41
CA LEU A 347 -8.44 -26.74 -6.14
C LEU A 347 -9.31 -28.00 -6.33
N PRO A 348 -9.26 -28.96 -5.39
CA PRO A 348 -10.04 -30.20 -5.47
C PRO A 348 -11.55 -29.97 -5.35
N ARG A 349 -11.96 -28.79 -4.89
CA ARG A 349 -13.34 -28.32 -4.78
C ARG A 349 -13.38 -26.79 -4.74
N PRO A 350 -14.51 -26.16 -5.10
CA PRO A 350 -14.71 -24.73 -4.88
C PRO A 350 -14.57 -24.33 -3.41
N LEU A 351 -14.09 -23.10 -3.17
CA LEU A 351 -13.93 -22.54 -1.82
C LEU A 351 -15.28 -22.28 -1.14
N THR A 352 -16.26 -21.80 -1.91
CA THR A 352 -17.64 -21.63 -1.46
C THR A 352 -18.49 -22.78 -1.95
N VAL A 353 -19.26 -23.38 -1.05
CA VAL A 353 -20.11 -24.53 -1.33
C VAL A 353 -21.58 -24.11 -1.30
N THR A 354 -22.28 -24.39 -2.39
CA THR A 354 -23.74 -24.46 -2.40
C THR A 354 -24.15 -25.74 -1.67
N SER A 355 -24.44 -25.66 -0.37
CA SER A 355 -25.05 -26.81 0.30
C SER A 355 -26.40 -27.12 -0.35
N LEU A 356 -26.48 -28.26 -1.06
CA LEU A 356 -27.74 -28.89 -1.47
C LEU A 356 -28.13 -30.04 -0.52
N THR A 357 -27.32 -30.35 0.50
CA THR A 357 -27.48 -31.55 1.34
C THR A 357 -27.63 -31.29 2.84
N SER A 358 -27.15 -30.15 3.37
CA SER A 358 -27.43 -29.71 4.74
C SER A 358 -28.67 -28.79 4.76
N PRO A 359 -29.60 -28.98 5.72
CA PRO A 359 -30.78 -28.10 5.87
C PRO A 359 -30.41 -26.69 6.35
N LEU A 360 -29.18 -26.49 6.84
CA LEU A 360 -28.67 -25.18 7.27
C LEU A 360 -27.61 -24.64 6.32
N PRO A 361 -27.57 -23.31 6.10
CA PRO A 361 -26.52 -22.68 5.32
C PRO A 361 -25.14 -22.85 5.98
N PRO A 362 -24.07 -23.03 5.19
CA PRO A 362 -22.72 -23.16 5.74
C PRO A 362 -22.27 -21.87 6.45
N VAL A 363 -21.27 -21.98 7.33
CA VAL A 363 -20.58 -20.81 7.90
C VAL A 363 -19.65 -20.24 6.84
N ARG A 364 -19.82 -18.97 6.53
CA ARG A 364 -18.94 -18.24 5.62
C ARG A 364 -17.81 -17.55 6.34
N PHE A 365 -16.58 -17.85 5.92
CA PHE A 365 -15.36 -17.23 6.39
C PHE A 365 -14.82 -16.22 5.37
N VAL A 366 -14.26 -15.13 5.87
CA VAL A 366 -13.49 -14.14 5.11
C VAL A 366 -12.08 -14.12 5.69
N HIS A 367 -11.06 -14.23 4.85
CA HIS A 367 -9.65 -14.26 5.29
C HIS A 367 -8.82 -13.16 4.65
N ILE A 368 -8.07 -12.46 5.49
CA ILE A 368 -7.07 -11.44 5.14
C ILE A 368 -5.82 -11.59 6.01
N SER A 369 -4.71 -11.01 5.56
CA SER A 369 -3.46 -10.95 6.32
C SER A 369 -2.64 -9.74 5.90
N ASP A 370 -1.64 -9.38 6.73
CA ASP A 370 -0.59 -8.44 6.36
C ASP A 370 -1.16 -7.11 5.89
N THR A 371 -2.06 -6.55 6.69
CA THR A 371 -2.68 -5.26 6.37
C THR A 371 -1.71 -4.11 6.61
N HIS A 372 -0.73 -4.26 7.50
CA HIS A 372 0.35 -3.30 7.72
C HIS A 372 -0.15 -1.86 7.94
N HIS A 373 -1.24 -1.68 8.71
CA HIS A 373 -1.96 -0.40 8.96
C HIS A 373 -2.85 0.11 7.80
N HIS A 374 -2.98 -0.64 6.71
CA HIS A 374 -3.82 -0.31 5.55
C HIS A 374 -5.18 -1.03 5.54
N HIS A 375 -5.60 -1.58 6.67
CA HIS A 375 -6.86 -2.32 6.85
C HIS A 375 -8.13 -1.57 6.39
N LYS A 376 -8.13 -0.23 6.42
CA LYS A 376 -9.25 0.60 5.92
C LYS A 376 -9.44 0.51 4.41
N ASN A 377 -8.42 0.09 3.67
CA ASN A 377 -8.43 0.04 2.22
C ASN A 377 -8.77 -1.36 1.67
N VAL A 378 -9.09 -2.30 2.57
CA VAL A 378 -9.42 -3.68 2.22
C VAL A 378 -10.92 -3.83 2.03
N TYR A 379 -11.33 -4.29 0.85
CA TYR A 379 -12.68 -4.79 0.62
C TYR A 379 -12.85 -6.14 1.33
N LEU A 380 -13.76 -6.16 2.29
CA LEU A 380 -14.18 -7.36 2.99
C LEU A 380 -15.47 -7.88 2.34
N PRO A 381 -15.44 -9.03 1.63
CA PRO A 381 -16.67 -9.65 1.16
C PRO A 381 -17.64 -9.97 2.31
N PRO A 382 -18.95 -10.12 2.03
CA PRO A 382 -19.89 -10.57 3.04
C PRO A 382 -19.56 -11.96 3.60
N GLY A 383 -19.61 -12.11 4.92
CA GLY A 383 -19.41 -13.40 5.60
C GLY A 383 -19.78 -13.33 7.08
N GLU A 384 -19.74 -14.48 7.76
CA GLU A 384 -20.05 -14.55 9.20
C GLU A 384 -18.81 -14.39 10.06
N VAL A 385 -17.69 -14.96 9.63
CA VAL A 385 -16.45 -15.00 10.41
C VAL A 385 -15.34 -14.31 9.62
N LEU A 386 -14.72 -13.28 10.19
CA LEU A 386 -13.49 -12.69 9.64
C LEU A 386 -12.26 -13.30 10.33
N LEU A 387 -11.26 -13.67 9.54
CA LEU A 387 -9.97 -14.17 9.99
C LEU A 387 -8.88 -13.17 9.56
N HIS A 388 -8.10 -12.65 10.51
CA HIS A 388 -6.94 -11.81 10.25
C HIS A 388 -5.65 -12.50 10.74
N THR A 389 -4.75 -12.87 9.83
CA THR A 389 -3.59 -13.72 10.14
C THR A 389 -2.28 -12.97 10.41
N GLY A 390 -2.35 -11.88 11.17
CA GLY A 390 -1.17 -11.14 11.64
C GLY A 390 -0.73 -9.95 10.80
N ASP A 391 0.28 -9.26 11.30
CA ASP A 391 0.84 -8.02 10.76
C ASP A 391 -0.19 -6.89 10.68
N LEU A 392 -0.72 -6.57 11.87
CA LEU A 392 -1.76 -5.55 12.08
C LEU A 392 -1.18 -4.15 11.88
N VAL A 393 0.05 -3.93 12.35
CA VAL A 393 0.74 -2.65 12.28
C VAL A 393 1.86 -2.66 11.23
N GLY A 394 1.98 -1.57 10.46
CA GLY A 394 3.15 -1.38 9.58
C GLY A 394 4.39 -0.95 10.37
N ASN A 395 5.07 -1.88 11.05
CA ASN A 395 6.29 -1.63 11.81
C ASN A 395 7.52 -1.59 10.89
N TYR A 396 7.65 -0.48 10.14
CA TYR A 396 8.74 -0.19 9.22
C TYR A 396 9.39 1.14 9.58
N GLY A 397 10.72 1.20 9.70
CA GLY A 397 11.45 2.44 10.02
C GLY A 397 10.98 3.14 11.30
N ASP A 398 10.87 4.48 11.27
CA ASP A 398 10.56 5.34 12.45
C ASP A 398 9.03 5.57 12.68
N ARG A 399 8.17 4.61 12.34
CA ARG A 399 6.70 4.78 12.43
C ARG A 399 6.17 4.75 13.85
N ASP A 400 5.06 5.46 14.10
CA ASP A 400 4.33 5.42 15.36
C ASP A 400 3.45 4.16 15.44
N ILE A 401 4.06 3.06 15.88
CA ILE A 401 3.41 1.75 15.99
C ILE A 401 2.27 1.72 17.02
N PHE A 402 2.29 2.60 18.03
CA PHE A 402 1.18 2.70 19.01
C PHE A 402 -0.07 3.29 18.34
N LYS A 403 0.12 4.36 17.56
CA LYS A 403 -0.97 4.90 16.76
C LYS A 403 -1.51 3.89 15.75
N HIS A 404 -0.63 3.12 15.10
CA HIS A 404 -1.05 2.08 14.16
C HIS A 404 -1.95 1.03 14.83
N LEU A 405 -1.58 0.56 16.03
CA LEU A 405 -2.37 -0.41 16.78
C LEU A 405 -3.72 0.17 17.21
N ALA A 406 -3.75 1.44 17.65
CA ALA A 406 -5.00 2.14 17.98
C ALA A 406 -5.92 2.27 16.75
N ASP A 407 -5.37 2.67 15.59
CA ASP A 407 -6.14 2.77 14.33
C ASP A 407 -6.69 1.41 13.86
N PHE A 408 -6.03 0.30 14.23
CA PHE A 408 -6.52 -1.06 13.96
C PHE A 408 -7.72 -1.42 14.86
N VAL A 409 -7.64 -1.12 16.16
CA VAL A 409 -8.79 -1.28 17.09
C VAL A 409 -9.99 -0.45 16.64
N ASP A 410 -9.78 0.82 16.27
CA ASP A 410 -10.83 1.68 15.74
C ASP A 410 -11.50 1.09 14.48
N TRP A 411 -10.72 0.43 13.62
CA TRP A 411 -11.26 -0.25 12.45
C TRP A 411 -12.06 -1.48 12.81
N LEU A 412 -11.61 -2.29 13.78
CA LEU A 412 -12.38 -3.43 14.28
C LEU A 412 -13.76 -3.00 14.78
N PHE A 413 -13.87 -1.89 15.51
CA PHE A 413 -15.17 -1.33 15.92
C PHE A 413 -16.07 -0.96 14.74
N LYS A 414 -15.51 -0.42 13.66
CA LYS A 414 -16.28 -0.04 12.47
C LYS A 414 -16.82 -1.23 11.70
N ILE A 415 -16.11 -2.36 11.73
CA ILE A 415 -16.51 -3.56 10.99
C ILE A 415 -17.19 -4.62 11.87
N SER A 416 -17.20 -4.46 13.20
CA SER A 416 -17.66 -5.49 14.13
C SER A 416 -19.12 -5.90 13.88
N SER A 417 -19.99 -4.97 13.50
CA SER A 417 -21.40 -5.24 13.17
C SER A 417 -21.60 -6.07 11.90
N ARG A 418 -20.60 -6.12 11.01
CA ARG A 418 -20.66 -6.86 9.73
C ARG A 418 -20.40 -8.35 9.88
N PHE A 419 -19.80 -8.76 11.00
CA PHE A 419 -19.40 -10.15 11.25
C PHE A 419 -19.99 -10.65 12.56
N LYS A 420 -20.33 -11.94 12.63
CA LYS A 420 -20.75 -12.59 13.87
C LYS A 420 -19.55 -12.90 14.77
N LEU A 421 -18.39 -13.18 14.18
CA LEU A 421 -17.13 -13.40 14.88
C LEU A 421 -15.98 -12.80 14.08
N ILE A 422 -15.02 -12.15 14.75
CA ILE A 422 -13.74 -11.78 14.15
C ILE A 422 -12.63 -12.46 14.95
N VAL A 423 -11.77 -13.21 14.28
CA VAL A 423 -10.63 -13.88 14.89
C VAL A 423 -9.35 -13.24 14.38
N VAL A 424 -8.50 -12.78 15.29
CA VAL A 424 -7.25 -12.09 14.99
C VAL A 424 -6.09 -12.84 15.64
N ILE A 425 -5.00 -13.01 14.90
CA ILE A 425 -3.68 -13.35 15.46
C ILE A 425 -2.72 -12.20 15.14
N ALA A 426 -1.63 -12.11 15.90
CA ALA A 426 -0.52 -11.21 15.60
C ALA A 426 0.43 -11.80 14.53
N GLY A 427 1.38 -11.00 14.06
CA GLY A 427 2.47 -11.36 13.16
C GLY A 427 3.80 -10.74 13.59
N ASN A 428 4.81 -10.79 12.73
CA ASN A 428 6.17 -10.37 13.10
C ASN A 428 6.34 -8.85 13.25
N HIS A 429 5.45 -8.05 12.67
CA HIS A 429 5.45 -6.59 12.85
C HIS A 429 4.81 -6.13 14.16
N ASP A 430 4.01 -6.97 14.81
CA ASP A 430 3.21 -6.62 15.99
C ASP A 430 4.02 -6.69 17.30
N THR A 431 5.17 -6.00 17.34
CA THR A 431 6.12 -5.98 18.48
C THR A 431 5.48 -5.53 19.78
N LEU A 432 4.44 -4.68 19.71
CA LEU A 432 3.64 -4.25 20.85
C LEU A 432 2.85 -5.39 21.53
N LEU A 433 2.72 -6.55 20.90
CA LEU A 433 1.94 -7.68 21.42
C LEU A 433 2.81 -8.87 21.89
N ASP A 434 4.12 -8.88 21.57
CA ASP A 434 5.04 -9.97 21.96
C ASP A 434 5.69 -9.70 23.32
N GLU A 435 5.10 -10.25 24.38
CA GLU A 435 5.61 -10.15 25.75
C GLU A 435 6.97 -10.80 25.95
N GLN A 436 7.31 -11.82 25.16
CA GLN A 436 8.56 -12.56 25.33
C GLN A 436 9.74 -11.80 24.74
N ARG A 437 9.58 -11.21 23.55
CA ARG A 437 10.67 -10.42 22.91
C ARG A 437 10.67 -8.95 23.28
N TYR A 438 9.50 -8.38 23.57
CA TYR A 438 9.29 -6.94 23.80
C TYR A 438 8.53 -6.68 25.11
N PRO A 439 9.00 -7.18 26.27
CA PRO A 439 8.24 -7.11 27.53
C PRO A 439 7.87 -5.69 27.96
N ARG A 440 8.72 -4.69 27.68
CA ARG A 440 8.47 -3.29 28.07
C ARG A 440 7.37 -2.64 27.24
N ASP A 441 7.33 -2.92 25.94
CA ASP A 441 6.35 -2.34 25.03
C ASP A 441 5.02 -3.09 25.16
N ALA A 442 5.08 -4.43 25.25
CA ALA A 442 3.92 -5.27 25.47
C ALA A 442 3.22 -4.96 26.81
N ALA A 443 3.96 -4.71 27.89
CA ALA A 443 3.39 -4.30 29.17
C ALA A 443 2.56 -3.00 29.07
N LYS A 444 2.84 -2.12 28.10
CA LYS A 444 2.10 -0.88 27.87
C LYS A 444 0.94 -1.04 26.90
N ALA A 445 1.01 -2.00 25.97
CA ALA A 445 0.12 -2.05 24.82
C ALA A 445 -0.81 -3.27 24.81
N LYS A 446 -0.32 -4.47 25.15
CA LYS A 446 -1.07 -5.72 24.94
C LYS A 446 -2.33 -5.80 25.79
N LYS A 447 -2.23 -5.50 27.09
CA LYS A 447 -3.40 -5.50 27.98
C LYS A 447 -4.45 -4.47 27.53
N PRO A 448 -4.11 -3.19 27.31
CA PRO A 448 -5.06 -2.22 26.76
C PRO A 448 -5.65 -2.63 25.41
N PHE A 449 -4.86 -3.23 24.52
CA PHE A 449 -5.34 -3.76 23.25
C PHE A 449 -6.43 -4.82 23.45
N LEU A 450 -6.17 -5.84 24.26
CA LEU A 450 -7.13 -6.91 24.55
C LEU A 450 -8.41 -6.40 25.23
N GLU A 451 -8.29 -5.46 26.17
CA GLU A 451 -9.42 -4.84 26.87
C GLU A 451 -10.24 -3.91 25.97
N SER A 452 -9.66 -3.42 24.87
CA SER A 452 -10.34 -2.54 23.91
C SER A 452 -11.00 -3.28 22.75
N LEU A 453 -10.87 -4.61 22.65
CA LEU A 453 -11.48 -5.37 21.55
C LEU A 453 -13.02 -5.37 21.66
N PRO A 454 -13.76 -5.22 20.54
CA PRO A 454 -15.20 -5.39 20.55
C PRO A 454 -15.61 -6.81 21.02
N GLY A 455 -16.79 -6.95 21.61
CA GLY A 455 -17.21 -8.19 22.27
C GLY A 455 -17.32 -9.44 21.37
N ASN A 456 -17.37 -9.27 20.05
CA ASN A 456 -17.36 -10.35 19.06
C ASN A 456 -15.98 -10.56 18.39
N VAL A 457 -14.92 -9.95 18.92
CA VAL A 457 -13.55 -10.10 18.44
C VAL A 457 -12.74 -10.94 19.42
N VAL A 458 -12.05 -11.95 18.91
CA VAL A 458 -11.20 -12.85 19.68
C VAL A 458 -9.78 -12.78 19.16
N TYR A 459 -8.83 -12.50 20.04
CA TYR A 459 -7.41 -12.62 19.76
C TYR A 459 -6.90 -14.01 20.17
N LEU A 460 -6.24 -14.72 19.25
CA LEU A 460 -5.63 -16.03 19.52
C LEU A 460 -4.11 -15.96 19.58
N GLU A 461 -3.52 -16.62 20.57
CA GLU A 461 -2.07 -16.76 20.73
C GLU A 461 -1.73 -18.17 21.23
N ASN A 462 -1.61 -19.10 20.29
CA ASN A 462 -1.45 -20.54 20.55
C ASN A 462 -2.68 -21.14 21.26
N THR A 463 -3.86 -20.63 20.94
CA THR A 463 -5.14 -20.96 21.56
C THR A 463 -6.21 -21.29 20.52
N LEU A 464 -7.35 -21.80 20.99
CA LEU A 464 -8.48 -22.26 20.18
C LEU A 464 -9.75 -21.50 20.54
N VAL A 465 -10.60 -21.25 19.55
CA VAL A 465 -12.00 -20.82 19.72
C VAL A 465 -12.90 -21.75 18.91
N GLU A 466 -14.12 -21.97 19.42
CA GLU A 466 -15.16 -22.73 18.71
C GLU A 466 -16.31 -21.81 18.32
N TYR A 467 -16.84 -22.00 17.11
CA TYR A 467 -17.99 -21.26 16.60
C TYR A 467 -18.84 -22.18 15.73
N GLN A 468 -20.13 -22.37 16.08
CA GLN A 468 -21.07 -23.21 15.31
C GLN A 468 -20.58 -24.66 15.13
N GLY A 469 -19.93 -25.20 16.17
CA GLY A 469 -19.28 -26.53 16.17
C GLY A 469 -17.99 -26.62 15.34
N LEU A 470 -17.47 -25.51 14.80
CA LEU A 470 -16.21 -25.45 14.05
C LEU A 470 -15.05 -25.02 14.96
N LYS A 471 -13.92 -25.71 14.86
CA LYS A 471 -12.72 -25.46 15.66
C LYS A 471 -11.70 -24.61 14.92
N ILE A 472 -11.34 -23.47 15.50
CA ILE A 472 -10.39 -22.50 14.95
C ILE A 472 -9.21 -22.36 15.92
N TRP A 473 -8.00 -22.76 15.52
CA TRP A 473 -6.78 -22.58 16.33
C TRP A 473 -5.85 -21.54 15.70
N GLY A 474 -5.25 -20.68 16.51
CA GLY A 474 -4.43 -19.56 16.02
C GLY A 474 -3.07 -19.42 16.70
N SER A 475 -2.02 -19.10 15.92
CA SER A 475 -0.69 -18.77 16.46
C SER A 475 0.01 -17.66 15.66
N PRO A 476 0.57 -16.64 16.34
CA PRO A 476 1.36 -15.60 15.68
C PRO A 476 2.81 -16.02 15.39
N THR A 477 3.21 -17.23 15.79
CA THR A 477 4.60 -17.66 15.80
C THR A 477 5.23 -17.67 14.41
N VAL A 478 6.42 -17.10 14.30
CA VAL A 478 7.27 -17.13 13.09
C VAL A 478 8.63 -17.78 13.34
N SER A 479 9.27 -18.23 12.26
CA SER A 479 10.62 -18.78 12.29
C SER A 479 11.62 -17.73 12.76
N CYS A 480 12.45 -18.06 13.76
CA CYS A 480 13.47 -17.14 14.21
C CYS A 480 14.54 -16.91 13.13
N ARG A 481 14.60 -15.69 12.61
CA ARG A 481 15.54 -15.27 11.57
C ARG A 481 16.96 -15.15 12.09
N GLU A 482 17.15 -14.96 13.39
CA GLU A 482 18.49 -15.05 13.99
C GLU A 482 19.04 -16.49 13.88
N GLU A 483 18.19 -17.49 14.08
CA GLU A 483 18.56 -18.91 13.97
C GLU A 483 18.73 -19.33 12.52
N THR A 484 17.80 -18.95 11.63
CA THR A 484 17.81 -19.41 10.23
C THR A 484 18.72 -18.57 9.34
N LEU A 485 18.93 -17.29 9.65
CA LEU A 485 19.62 -16.32 8.80
C LEU A 485 20.81 -15.62 9.50
N GLY A 486 21.06 -15.90 10.78
CA GLY A 486 22.16 -15.28 11.54
C GLY A 486 21.98 -13.79 11.84
N LYS A 487 20.77 -13.25 11.66
CA LYS A 487 20.49 -11.80 11.77
C LYS A 487 19.17 -11.50 12.48
N ARG A 488 19.15 -10.37 13.18
CA ARG A 488 17.95 -9.83 13.85
C ARG A 488 17.37 -8.66 13.05
N TYR A 489 16.06 -8.58 13.00
CA TYR A 489 15.28 -7.53 12.35
C TYR A 489 14.44 -6.75 13.37
N LEU A 490 14.06 -5.51 13.04
CA LEU A 490 13.16 -4.68 13.85
C LEU A 490 11.76 -5.30 13.96
N SER A 491 11.24 -5.82 12.85
CA SER A 491 9.94 -6.48 12.73
C SER A 491 10.02 -7.97 13.12
N ASN A 492 10.55 -8.30 14.30
CA ASN A 492 10.79 -9.70 14.70
C ASN A 492 9.95 -10.19 15.90
N ALA A 493 8.76 -9.61 16.08
CA ALA A 493 7.79 -10.13 17.03
C ALA A 493 7.47 -11.60 16.73
N PHE A 494 7.16 -12.36 17.76
CA PHE A 494 6.76 -13.76 17.70
C PHE A 494 7.75 -14.71 17.00
N GLU A 495 8.99 -14.28 16.76
CA GLU A 495 10.07 -15.16 16.34
C GLU A 495 10.47 -16.10 17.47
N ARG A 496 10.35 -17.40 17.22
CA ARG A 496 10.67 -18.44 18.20
C ARG A 496 11.74 -19.38 17.67
N ARG A 497 12.64 -19.81 18.55
CA ARG A 497 13.69 -20.77 18.19
C ARG A 497 13.05 -22.12 17.85
N ARG A 498 13.77 -22.97 17.12
CA ARG A 498 13.29 -24.30 16.69
C ARG A 498 12.64 -25.10 17.81
N SER A 499 13.28 -25.17 18.99
CA SER A 499 12.76 -25.92 20.14
C SER A 499 11.40 -25.41 20.63
N GLU A 500 11.21 -24.10 20.69
CA GLU A 500 9.95 -23.48 21.10
C GLU A 500 8.87 -23.68 20.04
N ARG A 501 9.22 -23.47 18.76
CA ARG A 501 8.31 -23.74 17.64
C ARG A 501 7.81 -25.18 17.68
N GLN A 502 8.69 -26.15 17.91
CA GLN A 502 8.30 -27.55 18.01
C GLN A 502 7.30 -27.81 19.14
N GLN A 503 7.47 -27.16 20.30
CA GLN A 503 6.53 -27.25 21.43
C GLN A 503 5.20 -26.52 21.16
N ILE A 504 5.21 -25.45 20.37
CA ILE A 504 4.00 -24.73 19.99
C ILE A 504 3.20 -25.56 18.97
N TRP A 505 3.87 -26.06 17.93
CA TRP A 505 3.21 -26.85 16.88
C TRP A 505 2.69 -28.20 17.39
N SER A 506 3.34 -28.80 18.39
CA SER A 506 2.81 -30.03 19.02
C SER A 506 1.45 -29.84 19.70
N LYS A 507 1.07 -28.60 20.03
CA LYS A 507 -0.23 -28.26 20.64
C LYS A 507 -1.36 -28.10 19.62
N ILE A 508 -1.07 -28.09 18.32
CA ILE A 508 -2.11 -28.07 17.27
C ILE A 508 -2.95 -29.35 17.41
N PRO A 509 -4.25 -29.27 17.73
CA PRO A 509 -5.08 -30.45 17.92
C PRO A 509 -5.45 -31.13 16.59
N GLU A 510 -5.85 -32.39 16.67
CA GLU A 510 -6.49 -33.12 15.57
C GLU A 510 -7.90 -32.59 15.29
N GLY A 511 -8.40 -32.79 14.07
CA GLY A 511 -9.80 -32.51 13.72
C GLY A 511 -10.15 -31.02 13.72
N LEU A 512 -9.15 -30.15 13.49
CA LEU A 512 -9.40 -28.72 13.29
C LEU A 512 -10.17 -28.45 12.00
N ASP A 513 -10.96 -27.40 12.01
CA ASP A 513 -11.60 -26.90 10.80
C ASP A 513 -10.75 -25.83 10.13
N VAL A 514 -10.27 -24.88 10.94
CA VAL A 514 -9.43 -23.77 10.49
C VAL A 514 -8.19 -23.68 11.36
N LEU A 515 -7.04 -23.69 10.72
CA LEU A 515 -5.77 -23.33 11.33
C LEU A 515 -5.37 -21.92 10.87
N MET A 516 -5.02 -21.05 11.82
CA MET A 516 -4.47 -19.73 11.57
C MET A 516 -3.02 -19.69 12.05
N THR A 517 -2.08 -19.42 11.16
CA THR A 517 -0.70 -19.09 11.55
C THR A 517 -0.25 -17.83 10.82
N HIS A 518 0.65 -17.05 11.40
CA HIS A 518 1.25 -15.97 10.62
C HIS A 518 2.27 -16.54 9.62
N VAL A 519 3.19 -17.39 10.09
CA VAL A 519 4.16 -18.07 9.20
C VAL A 519 3.47 -19.10 8.30
N PRO A 520 3.83 -19.18 7.00
CA PRO A 520 3.38 -20.25 6.13
C PRO A 520 4.08 -21.59 6.46
N PRO A 521 3.47 -22.74 6.14
CA PRO A 521 4.21 -24.00 6.04
C PRO A 521 5.29 -23.89 4.96
N HIS A 522 6.40 -24.61 5.15
CA HIS A 522 7.51 -24.63 4.18
C HIS A 522 7.03 -25.05 2.77
N GLN A 523 7.39 -24.28 1.74
CA GLN A 523 7.07 -24.53 0.33
C GLN A 523 5.57 -24.61 -0.01
N ILE A 524 4.67 -24.21 0.90
CA ILE A 524 3.24 -24.11 0.62
C ILE A 524 2.88 -22.63 0.51
N ARG A 525 2.75 -22.13 -0.73
CA ARG A 525 2.56 -20.69 -1.01
C ARG A 525 3.55 -19.84 -0.20
N SER A 526 4.83 -20.25 -0.24
CA SER A 526 5.92 -19.59 0.46
C SER A 526 7.26 -19.90 -0.18
N SER A 527 8.19 -18.97 0.01
CA SER A 527 9.62 -19.10 -0.22
C SER A 527 10.29 -19.88 0.93
N GLU A 528 11.60 -19.72 1.08
CA GLU A 528 12.41 -20.26 2.18
C GLU A 528 12.01 -19.72 3.57
N CYS A 529 11.14 -18.71 3.66
CA CYS A 529 10.65 -18.20 4.95
C CYS A 529 9.68 -19.18 5.65
N GLY A 530 9.08 -20.11 4.90
CA GLY A 530 8.11 -21.07 5.44
C GLY A 530 8.71 -22.05 6.45
N CYS A 531 7.90 -22.44 7.43
CA CYS A 531 8.34 -23.22 8.58
C CYS A 531 8.24 -24.74 8.33
N GLU A 532 9.40 -25.42 8.23
CA GLU A 532 9.46 -26.89 8.03
C GLU A 532 8.79 -27.68 9.17
N LEU A 533 8.94 -27.22 10.42
CA LEU A 533 8.35 -27.88 11.58
C LEU A 533 6.82 -27.83 11.56
N LEU A 534 6.26 -26.76 10.96
CA LEU A 534 4.82 -26.60 10.85
C LEU A 534 4.29 -27.55 9.78
N LEU A 535 4.94 -27.62 8.62
CA LEU A 535 4.59 -28.59 7.58
C LEU A 535 4.67 -30.03 8.12
N ASN A 536 5.77 -30.39 8.77
CA ASN A 536 5.96 -31.72 9.36
C ASN A 536 4.85 -32.05 10.38
N ARG A 537 4.43 -31.07 11.20
CA ARG A 537 3.33 -31.27 12.14
C ARG A 537 2.02 -31.56 11.40
N LEU A 538 1.72 -30.80 10.35
CA LEU A 538 0.50 -30.97 9.55
C LEU A 538 0.46 -32.34 8.86
N GLU A 539 1.60 -32.82 8.34
CA GLU A 539 1.71 -34.14 7.72
C GLU A 539 1.57 -35.30 8.72
N GLN A 540 1.82 -35.05 10.01
CA GLN A 540 1.66 -36.02 11.09
C GLN A 540 0.22 -36.10 11.64
N LEU A 541 -0.62 -35.10 11.38
CA LEU A 541 -2.02 -35.11 11.82
C LEU A 541 -2.80 -36.16 11.04
N ARG A 542 -3.57 -36.99 11.75
CA ARG A 542 -4.47 -37.97 11.13
C ARG A 542 -5.66 -37.26 10.47
N GLU A 543 -6.13 -36.20 11.13
CA GLU A 543 -7.23 -35.33 10.71
C GLU A 543 -6.69 -33.90 10.63
N PRO A 544 -5.92 -33.58 9.56
CA PRO A 544 -5.38 -32.24 9.36
C PRO A 544 -6.49 -31.22 9.14
N PRO A 545 -6.22 -29.91 9.37
CA PRO A 545 -7.22 -28.86 9.20
C PRO A 545 -7.80 -28.84 7.79
N GLN A 546 -9.09 -28.53 7.65
CA GLN A 546 -9.70 -28.38 6.32
C GLN A 546 -9.15 -27.14 5.60
N PHE A 547 -8.98 -26.05 6.33
CA PHE A 547 -8.37 -24.82 5.84
C PHE A 547 -7.20 -24.39 6.73
N HIS A 548 -6.09 -23.99 6.10
CA HIS A 548 -4.98 -23.34 6.77
C HIS A 548 -4.80 -21.95 6.18
N CYS A 549 -5.16 -20.93 6.96
CA CYS A 549 -5.06 -19.52 6.62
C CYS A 549 -3.79 -18.93 7.21
N PHE A 550 -3.00 -18.22 6.41
CA PHE A 550 -1.75 -17.57 6.83
C PHE A 550 -1.41 -16.36 5.96
N GLY A 551 -0.27 -15.72 6.24
CA GLY A 551 0.25 -14.61 5.45
C GLY A 551 1.78 -14.60 5.44
N HIS A 552 2.39 -13.49 5.86
CA HIS A 552 3.83 -13.26 6.02
C HIS A 552 4.64 -13.22 4.71
N ASP A 553 4.44 -14.18 3.81
CA ASP A 553 5.14 -14.22 2.52
C ASP A 553 4.31 -13.54 1.43
N HIS A 554 4.63 -12.28 1.14
CA HIS A 554 3.83 -11.39 0.29
C HIS A 554 3.85 -11.80 -1.18
N ASP A 555 4.94 -12.44 -1.63
CA ASP A 555 5.14 -12.83 -3.04
C ASP A 555 4.28 -14.04 -3.43
N TYR A 556 3.68 -14.72 -2.44
CA TYR A 556 2.95 -15.97 -2.64
C TYR A 556 1.47 -15.89 -2.26
N PHE A 557 0.88 -14.69 -2.23
CA PHE A 557 -0.57 -14.48 -2.09
C PHE A 557 -1.35 -15.43 -3.02
N GLY A 558 -2.35 -16.14 -2.51
CA GLY A 558 -3.08 -17.12 -3.32
C GLY A 558 -3.54 -18.35 -2.55
N VAL A 559 -4.03 -19.33 -3.30
CA VAL A 559 -4.59 -20.57 -2.77
C VAL A 559 -3.94 -21.79 -3.40
N THR A 560 -3.83 -22.87 -2.64
CA THR A 560 -3.43 -24.19 -3.13
C THR A 560 -4.00 -25.29 -2.24
N ALA A 561 -3.96 -26.54 -2.69
CA ALA A 561 -4.37 -27.68 -1.90
C ALA A 561 -3.27 -28.74 -1.83
N LYS A 562 -3.11 -29.36 -0.66
CA LYS A 562 -2.24 -30.52 -0.46
C LYS A 562 -2.93 -31.50 0.48
N GLY A 563 -3.14 -32.73 0.01
CA GLY A 563 -3.92 -33.73 0.75
C GLY A 563 -5.36 -33.26 0.97
N LYS A 564 -5.81 -33.24 2.23
CA LYS A 564 -7.16 -32.80 2.62
C LYS A 564 -7.27 -31.30 2.97
N THR A 565 -6.15 -30.61 3.03
CA THR A 565 -6.08 -29.20 3.47
C THR A 565 -6.00 -28.27 2.28
N ILE A 566 -6.83 -27.23 2.31
CA ILE A 566 -6.70 -26.06 1.43
C ILE A 566 -5.92 -24.99 2.19
N PHE A 567 -4.89 -24.47 1.56
CA PHE A 567 -3.98 -23.46 2.10
C PHE A 567 -4.28 -22.12 1.45
N ILE A 568 -4.44 -21.08 2.26
CA ILE A 568 -4.77 -19.72 1.82
C ILE A 568 -3.72 -18.77 2.37
N ASN A 569 -2.88 -18.23 1.48
CA ASN A 569 -2.02 -17.11 1.78
C ASN A 569 -2.79 -15.81 1.50
N GLY A 570 -3.14 -15.10 2.55
CA GLY A 570 -3.92 -13.88 2.53
C GLY A 570 -3.09 -12.60 2.61
N ALA A 571 -1.77 -12.64 2.39
CA ALA A 571 -0.90 -11.48 2.54
C ALA A 571 -1.19 -10.40 1.47
N LEU A 572 -1.78 -9.27 1.89
CA LEU A 572 -2.30 -8.25 0.97
C LEU A 572 -1.27 -7.18 0.54
N GLU A 573 -0.09 -7.14 1.15
CA GLU A 573 0.91 -6.08 0.94
C GLU A 573 1.38 -5.99 -0.53
N GLU A 574 1.68 -7.11 -1.19
CA GLU A 574 2.17 -7.10 -2.58
C GLU A 574 1.06 -6.69 -3.56
N VAL A 575 -0.17 -7.14 -3.31
CA VAL A 575 -1.35 -6.72 -4.07
C VAL A 575 -1.53 -5.19 -3.98
N ARG A 576 -1.18 -4.58 -2.83
CA ARG A 576 -1.19 -3.12 -2.65
C ARG A 576 -0.11 -2.43 -3.47
N ARG A 577 1.11 -2.99 -3.52
CA ARG A 577 2.23 -2.41 -4.28
C ARG A 577 1.96 -2.35 -5.78
N MET A 578 1.20 -3.31 -6.30
CA MET A 578 0.77 -3.33 -7.69
C MET A 578 -0.29 -2.28 -8.03
N ASP A 579 -0.94 -1.61 -7.06
CA ASP A 579 -1.93 -0.56 -7.30
C ASP A 579 -1.92 0.57 -6.24
N PRO A 580 -0.85 1.39 -6.17
CA PRO A 580 -0.59 2.26 -5.01
C PRO A 580 -1.53 3.48 -4.86
N ALA A 581 -2.04 4.04 -5.96
CA ALA A 581 -3.02 5.14 -5.98
C ALA A 581 -4.48 4.66 -5.87
N ARG A 582 -4.73 3.34 -6.00
CA ARG A 582 -5.99 2.69 -5.63
C ARG A 582 -5.74 1.56 -4.64
N ALA A 583 -5.04 1.87 -3.55
CA ALA A 583 -5.02 1.00 -2.38
C ALA A 583 -6.44 0.57 -1.95
N ALA A 584 -7.48 1.31 -2.36
CA ALA A 584 -8.88 0.91 -2.32
C ALA A 584 -9.13 -0.38 -3.14
N GLN A 585 -9.39 -1.46 -2.40
CA GLN A 585 -10.00 -2.74 -2.81
C GLN A 585 -9.04 -3.93 -2.95
N LEU A 586 -8.08 -4.04 -2.02
CA LEU A 586 -7.54 -5.35 -1.62
C LEU A 586 -8.72 -6.25 -1.23
N CYS A 587 -8.91 -7.41 -1.86
CA CYS A 587 -10.07 -8.27 -1.57
C CYS A 587 -9.64 -9.47 -0.71
N GLY A 588 -10.36 -9.71 0.38
CA GLY A 588 -10.19 -10.93 1.17
C GLY A 588 -10.65 -12.19 0.43
N TRP A 589 -10.12 -13.35 0.84
CA TRP A 589 -10.58 -14.66 0.40
C TRP A 589 -11.87 -15.04 1.10
N VAL A 590 -12.74 -15.80 0.44
CA VAL A 590 -14.01 -16.30 1.00
C VAL A 590 -14.08 -17.81 0.85
N PHE A 591 -14.40 -18.49 1.94
CA PHE A 591 -14.63 -19.93 1.90
C PHE A 591 -15.75 -20.34 2.86
N ASP A 592 -16.38 -21.48 2.57
CA ASP A 592 -17.51 -21.98 3.33
C ASP A 592 -17.14 -23.31 4.01
N LEU A 593 -17.60 -23.48 5.26
CA LEU A 593 -17.55 -24.75 5.98
C LEU A 593 -18.95 -25.14 6.48
N PRO A 594 -19.35 -26.41 6.35
CA PRO A 594 -20.64 -26.86 6.89
C PRO A 594 -20.71 -26.68 8.41
N ARG A 595 -21.83 -26.13 8.91
CA ARG A 595 -22.10 -26.05 10.36
C ARG A 595 -22.13 -27.46 10.96
N ARG A 596 -21.67 -27.59 12.20
CA ARG A 596 -21.67 -28.86 12.96
C ARG A 596 -22.52 -28.84 14.22
N ASP A 597 -23.09 -27.70 14.57
CA ASP A 597 -23.93 -27.58 15.77
C ASP A 597 -25.23 -28.38 15.61
N THR A 598 -25.40 -29.40 16.45
CA THR A 598 -26.51 -30.36 16.43
C THR A 598 -27.81 -29.81 17.01
N ASP A 599 -27.75 -28.72 17.78
CA ASP A 599 -28.94 -28.15 18.44
C ASP A 599 -29.93 -27.51 17.47
N VAL A 600 -29.46 -27.02 16.32
CA VAL A 600 -30.35 -26.43 15.29
C VAL A 600 -31.00 -27.52 14.43
N LEU A 601 -30.27 -28.61 14.14
CA LEU A 601 -30.81 -29.79 13.44
C LEU A 601 -31.91 -30.49 14.25
N MET A 602 -31.74 -30.59 15.58
CA MET A 602 -32.76 -31.16 16.48
C MET A 602 -34.00 -30.26 16.61
N ARG A 603 -33.84 -28.93 16.65
CA ARG A 603 -34.98 -28.00 16.76
C ARG A 603 -35.81 -27.90 15.48
N SER A 604 -35.19 -28.01 14.29
CA SER A 604 -35.97 -28.01 13.03
C SER A 604 -36.73 -29.31 12.80
N MET A 605 -36.21 -30.44 13.30
CA MET A 605 -36.93 -31.73 13.29
C MET A 605 -38.04 -31.79 14.35
N ALA A 606 -37.85 -31.16 15.51
CA ALA A 606 -38.88 -31.12 16.56
C ALA A 606 -40.03 -30.12 16.29
N SER A 607 -39.87 -29.18 15.36
CA SER A 607 -40.93 -28.25 14.95
C SER A 607 -41.73 -28.74 13.73
N SER A 608 -41.47 -29.95 13.25
CA SER A 608 -42.17 -30.57 12.11
C SER A 608 -42.94 -31.84 12.48
N ASP A 609 -43.17 -32.09 13.77
CA ASP A 609 -44.07 -33.15 14.30
C ASP A 609 -45.37 -32.59 14.89
#